data_AF-A0A7S2D3T5-F1
#
_entry.id   AF-A0A7S2D3T5-F1
#
_cell.length_a   1.000
_cell.length_b   1.000
_cell.length_c   1.000
_cell.angle_alpha   90.00
_cell.angle_beta   90.00
_cell.angle_gamma   90.00
#
_symmetry.space_group_name_H-M   'P 1'
#
loop_
_entity.id
_entity.type
_entity.pdbx_description
1 polymer ?
#
loop_
_entity_poly.entity_id
_entity_poly.type
_entity_poly.pdbx_seq_one_letter_code
_entity_poly.pdbx_strand_id
1 'polypeptide(L)'
;FSWNMSSIGSEEVVELPAISELDDSEDYGSLLQHIVQSDLETIAFLKERGTYPNLSRPSECGNYPAYLAILHDQPTVLRYLYAQNVDLTAFCDNLKYGAPAFYIARHGRIDCLRVLLEDCSYDLEMLPCTKFGEKISVYIRKFNPLETAAEMIRLVEHGHLRHVMALKIQGRVRIMLARRRVHLIRNPDGGTEEGGFTEEGNEEVAIAIGTEQT
;
A
#
# COMPACT_ATOMS: atom_id res chain seq x y z
N PHE A 1 -68.13 21.82 -22.94
CA PHE A 1 -67.66 20.88 -21.91
C PHE A 1 -66.41 21.46 -21.29
N SER A 2 -66.52 21.87 -20.03
CA SER A 2 -65.42 22.28 -19.17
C SER A 2 -64.65 21.05 -18.72
N TRP A 3 -63.33 21.07 -18.82
CA TRP A 3 -62.43 20.51 -17.79
C TRP A 3 -61.21 21.41 -17.67
N ASN A 4 -60.88 21.70 -16.42
CA ASN A 4 -59.92 22.66 -15.88
C ASN A 4 -58.92 21.87 -15.00
N MET A 5 -57.74 22.47 -14.76
CA MET A 5 -56.65 22.09 -13.84
C MET A 5 -55.81 20.88 -14.28
N SER A 6 -54.49 20.96 -14.43
CA SER A 6 -53.49 21.35 -13.41
C SER A 6 -52.20 21.84 -14.12
N SER A 7 -51.64 23.02 -13.86
CA SER A 7 -50.76 23.38 -12.73
C SER A 7 -49.52 22.51 -12.53
N ILE A 8 -48.39 23.23 -12.44
CA ILE A 8 -47.08 22.91 -11.85
C ILE A 8 -46.01 22.47 -12.85
N GLY A 9 -44.96 23.30 -12.89
CA GLY A 9 -43.86 23.25 -13.82
C GLY A 9 -43.05 21.97 -13.75
N SER A 10 -42.55 21.57 -14.90
CA SER A 10 -41.41 20.69 -15.02
C SER A 10 -40.21 21.57 -15.32
N GLU A 11 -39.31 21.62 -14.34
CA GLU A 11 -37.93 22.05 -14.45
C GLU A 11 -37.36 21.64 -15.81
N GLU A 12 -36.75 22.61 -16.49
CA GLU A 12 -35.89 22.37 -17.64
C GLU A 12 -34.72 21.52 -17.13
N VAL A 13 -34.86 20.21 -17.27
CA VAL A 13 -33.78 19.25 -17.05
C VAL A 13 -32.75 19.59 -18.13
N VAL A 14 -31.76 20.39 -17.73
CA VAL A 14 -30.51 20.54 -18.47
C VAL A 14 -29.89 19.14 -18.53
N GLU A 15 -30.13 18.44 -19.63
CA GLU A 15 -29.39 17.24 -19.96
C GLU A 15 -27.91 17.62 -20.00
N LEU A 16 -27.19 17.25 -18.93
CA LEU A 16 -25.73 17.34 -18.90
C LEU A 16 -25.20 16.55 -20.09
N PRO A 17 -24.35 17.14 -20.94
CA PRO A 17 -23.75 16.41 -22.03
C PRO A 17 -22.99 15.21 -21.46
N ALA A 18 -23.13 14.07 -22.14
CA ALA A 18 -22.40 12.86 -21.84
C ALA A 18 -20.91 13.19 -21.64
N ILE A 19 -20.31 12.55 -20.64
CA ILE A 19 -18.89 12.62 -20.30
C ILE A 19 -18.10 11.98 -21.46
N SER A 20 -18.04 12.66 -22.60
CA SER A 20 -17.28 12.25 -23.76
C SER A 20 -15.90 12.88 -23.68
N GLU A 21 -14.90 12.03 -23.44
CA GLU A 21 -13.60 12.10 -24.10
C GLU A 21 -13.03 13.53 -24.17
N LEU A 22 -12.72 14.09 -23.00
CA LEU A 22 -11.80 15.21 -22.94
C LEU A 22 -10.40 14.66 -23.25
N ASP A 23 -9.73 15.31 -24.20
CA ASP A 23 -8.40 14.98 -24.70
C ASP A 23 -7.37 14.85 -23.54
N ASP A 24 -7.08 13.60 -23.15
CA ASP A 24 -6.28 13.22 -21.97
C ASP A 24 -4.76 13.48 -22.12
N SER A 25 -4.31 14.03 -23.25
CA SER A 25 -2.89 14.02 -23.64
C SER A 25 -2.05 15.15 -22.99
N GLU A 26 -2.56 16.38 -22.95
CA GLU A 26 -1.80 17.53 -22.40
C GLU A 26 -1.76 17.53 -20.86
N ASP A 27 -2.85 17.13 -20.19
CA ASP A 27 -2.96 17.20 -18.72
C ASP A 27 -2.13 16.11 -18.02
N TYR A 28 -1.95 14.94 -18.66
CA TYR A 28 -1.11 13.86 -18.15
C TYR A 28 0.38 14.23 -18.16
N GLY A 29 0.83 14.96 -19.19
CA GLY A 29 2.19 15.46 -19.31
C GLY A 29 2.55 16.45 -18.19
N SER A 30 1.62 17.36 -17.86
CA SER A 30 1.78 18.31 -16.76
C SER A 30 1.88 17.60 -15.41
N LEU A 31 1.07 16.57 -15.18
CA LEU A 31 1.07 15.82 -13.93
C LEU A 31 2.38 15.08 -13.65
N LEU A 32 2.90 14.36 -14.65
CA LEU A 32 4.15 13.64 -14.47
C LEU A 32 5.31 14.60 -14.19
N GLN A 33 5.26 15.81 -14.76
CA GLN A 33 6.22 16.86 -14.44
C GLN A 33 6.13 17.28 -12.97
N HIS A 34 4.93 17.42 -12.39
CA HIS A 34 4.78 17.71 -10.97
C HIS A 34 5.26 16.55 -10.07
N ILE A 35 5.11 15.30 -10.50
CA ILE A 35 5.75 14.15 -9.84
C ILE A 35 7.26 14.31 -9.88
N VAL A 36 7.85 14.55 -11.04
CA VAL A 36 9.31 14.78 -11.17
C VAL A 36 9.79 15.95 -10.30
N GLN A 37 8.96 16.98 -10.11
CA GLN A 37 9.24 18.12 -9.24
C GLN A 37 8.93 17.88 -7.76
N SER A 38 8.34 16.73 -7.40
CA SER A 38 7.83 16.43 -6.06
C SER A 38 6.81 17.47 -5.54
N ASP A 39 6.05 18.09 -6.44
CA ASP A 39 5.04 19.10 -6.12
C ASP A 39 3.71 18.43 -5.70
N LEU A 40 3.68 17.95 -4.46
CA LEU A 40 2.52 17.27 -3.90
C LEU A 40 1.29 18.15 -3.78
N GLU A 41 1.46 19.46 -3.57
CA GLU A 41 0.35 20.40 -3.44
C GLU A 41 -0.43 20.48 -4.75
N THR A 42 0.29 20.66 -5.87
CA THR A 42 -0.34 20.69 -7.20
C THR A 42 -0.90 19.32 -7.58
N ILE A 43 -0.20 18.22 -7.27
CA ILE A 43 -0.72 16.86 -7.51
C ILE A 43 -2.04 16.62 -6.75
N ALA A 44 -2.13 17.06 -5.49
CA ALA A 44 -3.34 16.94 -4.68
C ALA A 44 -4.47 17.84 -5.21
N PHE A 45 -4.15 19.09 -5.53
CA PHE A 45 -5.11 20.05 -6.09
C PHE A 45 -5.72 19.56 -7.41
N LEU A 46 -4.90 19.05 -8.33
CA LEU A 46 -5.38 18.49 -9.60
C LEU A 46 -6.29 17.28 -9.37
N LYS A 47 -5.97 16.44 -8.39
CA LYS A 47 -6.81 15.29 -8.02
C LYS A 47 -8.18 15.71 -7.47
N GLU A 48 -8.21 16.70 -6.58
CA GLU A 48 -9.46 17.20 -5.99
C GLU A 48 -10.41 17.80 -7.05
N ARG A 49 -9.85 18.42 -8.10
CA ARG A 49 -10.64 19.00 -9.19
C ARG A 49 -11.19 17.98 -10.18
N GLY A 50 -10.85 16.70 -10.02
CA GLY A 50 -11.33 15.64 -10.90
C GLY A 50 -10.74 15.68 -12.31
N THR A 51 -9.71 16.51 -12.56
CA THR A 51 -9.00 16.60 -13.84
C THR A 51 -7.92 15.53 -13.96
N TYR A 52 -7.98 14.49 -13.12
CA TYR A 52 -6.85 13.65 -12.83
C TYR A 52 -6.96 12.26 -13.47
N PRO A 53 -6.02 11.88 -14.34
CA PRO A 53 -6.00 10.57 -14.95
C PRO A 53 -5.49 9.52 -13.95
N ASN A 54 -6.16 8.37 -13.86
CA ASN A 54 -5.88 7.29 -12.91
C ASN A 54 -4.37 7.04 -12.66
N LEU A 55 -3.91 7.30 -11.42
CA LEU A 55 -2.52 7.16 -10.95
C LEU A 55 -1.88 5.77 -11.16
N SER A 56 -2.71 4.75 -11.37
CA SER A 56 -2.28 3.38 -11.63
C SER A 56 -2.03 3.11 -13.11
N ARG A 57 -2.23 4.11 -13.99
CA ARG A 57 -1.97 3.99 -15.43
C ARG A 57 -0.63 4.61 -15.80
N PRO A 58 -0.04 4.19 -16.93
CA PRO A 58 1.11 4.88 -17.49
C PRO A 58 0.70 6.11 -18.30
N SER A 59 1.66 7.00 -18.56
CA SER A 59 1.52 8.02 -19.61
C SER A 59 1.56 7.45 -21.03
N GLU A 60 1.41 8.31 -22.02
CA GLU A 60 1.57 7.96 -23.44
C GLU A 60 2.97 7.41 -23.78
N CYS A 61 4.02 7.95 -23.14
CA CYS A 61 5.37 7.39 -23.23
C CYS A 61 5.53 6.11 -22.39
N GLY A 62 4.47 5.74 -21.67
CA GLY A 62 4.40 4.53 -20.91
C GLY A 62 5.09 4.61 -19.54
N ASN A 63 5.21 5.82 -19.00
CA ASN A 63 5.81 6.05 -17.69
C ASN A 63 4.75 5.98 -16.61
N TYR A 64 4.92 5.08 -15.65
CA TYR A 64 4.04 5.00 -14.49
C TYR A 64 4.46 6.04 -13.43
N PRO A 65 3.50 6.69 -12.75
CA PRO A 65 3.77 7.58 -11.62
C PRO A 65 4.70 6.96 -10.56
N ALA A 66 4.44 5.71 -10.18
CA ALA A 66 5.26 4.99 -9.21
C ALA A 66 6.71 4.78 -9.69
N TYR A 67 6.90 4.50 -10.98
CA TYR A 67 8.24 4.35 -11.56
C TYR A 67 9.01 5.68 -11.53
N LEU A 68 8.37 6.80 -11.87
CA LEU A 68 9.02 8.12 -11.84
C LEU A 68 9.40 8.55 -10.42
N ALA A 69 8.51 8.33 -9.44
CA ALA A 69 8.82 8.61 -8.04
C ALA A 69 10.08 7.84 -7.58
N ILE A 70 10.24 6.59 -8.01
CA ILE A 70 11.44 5.78 -7.70
C ILE A 70 12.66 6.28 -8.47
N LEU A 71 12.51 6.58 -9.76
CA LEU A 71 13.60 7.05 -10.60
C LEU A 71 14.23 8.31 -10.02
N HIS A 72 13.40 9.23 -9.51
CA HIS A 72 13.80 10.49 -8.89
C HIS A 72 14.01 10.43 -7.37
N ASP A 73 13.93 9.24 -6.75
CA ASP A 73 14.14 9.02 -5.32
C ASP A 73 13.23 9.86 -4.39
N GLN A 74 11.94 9.81 -4.67
CA GLN A 74 10.91 10.62 -4.00
C GLN A 74 10.02 9.76 -3.10
N PRO A 75 10.46 9.43 -1.88
CA PRO A 75 9.68 8.61 -0.94
C PRO A 75 8.37 9.30 -0.53
N THR A 76 8.32 10.63 -0.52
CA THR A 76 7.11 11.43 -0.23
C THR A 76 6.03 11.23 -1.29
N VAL A 77 6.40 11.26 -2.57
CA VAL A 77 5.48 10.97 -3.67
C VAL A 77 5.03 9.52 -3.61
N LEU A 78 5.93 8.57 -3.34
CA LEU A 78 5.56 7.16 -3.23
C LEU A 78 4.55 6.90 -2.09
N ARG A 79 4.70 7.56 -0.93
CA ARG A 79 3.71 7.56 0.15
C ARG A 79 2.37 8.13 -0.30
N TYR A 80 2.38 9.24 -1.01
CA TYR A 80 1.17 9.84 -1.54
C TYR A 80 0.46 8.87 -2.51
N LEU A 81 1.19 8.25 -3.43
CA LEU A 81 0.62 7.24 -4.35
C LEU A 81 -0.05 6.09 -3.59
N TYR A 82 0.60 5.55 -2.57
CA TYR A 82 0.02 4.52 -1.71
C TYR A 82 -1.26 5.01 -1.02
N ALA A 83 -1.24 6.21 -0.43
CA ALA A 83 -2.43 6.82 0.19
C ALA A 83 -3.58 7.05 -0.81
N GLN A 84 -3.27 7.17 -2.10
CA GLN A 84 -4.24 7.24 -3.18
C GLN A 84 -4.73 5.87 -3.70
N ASN A 85 -4.46 4.78 -2.97
CA ASN A 85 -4.80 3.39 -3.31
C ASN A 85 -4.13 2.87 -4.60
N VAL A 86 -2.96 3.40 -4.94
CA VAL A 86 -2.15 2.83 -6.02
C VAL A 86 -1.53 1.52 -5.54
N ASP A 87 -1.72 0.45 -6.31
CA ASP A 87 -1.10 -0.84 -6.02
C ASP A 87 0.39 -0.80 -6.40
N LEU A 88 1.26 -0.69 -5.38
CA LEU A 88 2.71 -0.67 -5.55
C LEU A 88 3.33 -2.07 -5.62
N THR A 89 2.51 -3.13 -5.66
CA THR A 89 2.97 -4.51 -5.92
C THR A 89 2.84 -4.90 -7.39
N ALA A 90 1.99 -4.20 -8.13
CA ALA A 90 1.81 -4.40 -9.57
C ALA A 90 3.03 -3.93 -10.38
N PHE A 91 3.15 -4.42 -11.60
CA PHE A 91 4.20 -3.96 -12.52
C PHE A 91 3.99 -2.49 -12.90
N CYS A 92 5.08 -1.71 -12.86
CA CYS A 92 5.06 -0.27 -13.07
C CYS A 92 5.84 0.14 -14.33
N ASP A 93 5.86 -0.73 -15.35
CA ASP A 93 6.51 -0.48 -16.62
C ASP A 93 5.76 -1.12 -17.80
N ASN A 94 5.93 -0.57 -19.00
CA ASN A 94 5.22 -1.05 -20.19
C ASN A 94 5.55 -2.49 -20.56
N LEU A 95 6.80 -2.91 -20.31
CA LEU A 95 7.27 -4.25 -20.65
C LEU A 95 6.88 -5.27 -19.59
N LYS A 96 6.19 -4.82 -18.52
CA LYS A 96 5.77 -5.62 -17.38
C LYS A 96 6.95 -6.41 -16.81
N TYR A 97 8.10 -5.78 -16.78
CA TYR A 97 9.34 -6.37 -16.35
C TYR A 97 9.42 -6.43 -14.83
N GLY A 98 8.98 -5.37 -14.13
CA GLY A 98 9.19 -5.25 -12.70
C GLY A 98 8.17 -4.40 -11.95
N ALA A 99 7.92 -4.81 -10.72
CA ALA A 99 7.17 -4.02 -9.75
C ALA A 99 8.04 -2.86 -9.21
N PRO A 100 7.46 -1.86 -8.53
CA PRO A 100 8.19 -0.81 -7.83
C PRO A 100 9.41 -1.31 -7.05
N ALA A 101 9.26 -2.42 -6.32
CA ALA A 101 10.34 -3.08 -5.58
C ALA A 101 11.57 -3.45 -6.44
N PHE A 102 11.37 -3.88 -7.69
CA PHE A 102 12.46 -4.19 -8.61
C PHE A 102 13.26 -2.94 -8.99
N TYR A 103 12.59 -1.83 -9.30
CA TYR A 103 13.27 -0.59 -9.68
C TYR A 103 13.97 0.07 -8.49
N ILE A 104 13.40 -0.03 -7.30
CA ILE A 104 14.05 0.37 -6.05
C ILE A 104 15.35 -0.40 -5.86
N ALA A 105 15.32 -1.73 -6.00
CA ALA A 105 16.50 -2.57 -5.92
C ALA A 105 17.51 -2.26 -7.03
N ARG A 106 17.05 -1.98 -8.25
CA ARG A 106 17.94 -1.68 -9.38
C ARG A 106 18.66 -0.34 -9.25
N HIS A 107 18.02 0.65 -8.64
CA HIS A 107 18.54 2.01 -8.49
C HIS A 107 19.11 2.32 -7.09
N GLY A 108 19.04 1.37 -6.15
CA GLY A 108 19.57 1.56 -4.80
C GLY A 108 18.80 2.57 -3.94
N ARG A 109 17.48 2.70 -4.15
CA ARG A 109 16.65 3.71 -3.49
C ARG A 109 16.22 3.27 -2.08
N ILE A 110 17.12 3.43 -1.12
CA ILE A 110 16.89 2.97 0.27
C ILE A 110 15.66 3.61 0.90
N ASP A 111 15.43 4.91 0.72
CA ASP A 111 14.30 5.59 1.36
C ASP A 111 12.96 5.17 0.75
N CYS A 112 12.91 4.98 -0.57
CA CYS A 112 11.76 4.37 -1.23
C CYS A 112 11.52 2.93 -0.75
N LEU A 113 12.58 2.16 -0.47
CA LEU A 113 12.48 0.82 0.10
C LEU A 113 11.84 0.84 1.50
N ARG A 114 12.25 1.79 2.36
CA ARG A 114 11.65 1.97 3.69
C ARG A 114 10.15 2.25 3.59
N VAL A 115 9.73 3.11 2.66
CA VAL A 115 8.30 3.40 2.42
C VAL A 115 7.51 2.11 2.13
N LEU A 116 8.01 1.24 1.25
CA LEU A 116 7.30 0.00 0.91
C LEU A 116 7.20 -0.98 2.09
N LEU A 117 8.26 -1.08 2.90
CA LEU A 117 8.33 -2.03 4.00
C LEU A 117 7.59 -1.54 5.26
N GLU A 118 7.73 -0.26 5.58
CA GLU A 118 7.26 0.33 6.84
C GLU A 118 5.88 0.97 6.69
N ASP A 119 5.71 1.84 5.70
CA ASP A 119 4.46 2.60 5.52
C ASP A 119 3.39 1.75 4.80
N CYS A 120 3.81 1.00 3.77
CA CYS A 120 2.90 0.17 2.99
C CYS A 120 2.72 -1.25 3.55
N SER A 121 3.57 -1.64 4.52
CA SER A 121 3.56 -2.95 5.18
C SER A 121 3.66 -4.15 4.22
N TYR A 122 4.37 -3.99 3.09
CA TYR A 122 4.55 -5.08 2.13
C TYR A 122 5.65 -6.06 2.57
N ASP A 123 5.37 -7.35 2.48
CA ASP A 123 6.39 -8.39 2.60
C ASP A 123 7.04 -8.63 1.24
N LEU A 124 8.08 -7.86 0.94
CA LEU A 124 8.77 -7.89 -0.36
C LEU A 124 9.56 -9.19 -0.61
N GLU A 125 9.82 -10.02 0.41
CA GLU A 125 10.47 -11.34 0.21
C GLU A 125 9.48 -12.43 -0.20
N MET A 126 8.20 -12.23 0.11
CA MET A 126 7.12 -13.13 -0.29
C MET A 126 6.56 -12.78 -1.68
N LEU A 127 6.88 -11.60 -2.21
CA LEU A 127 6.39 -11.11 -3.49
C LEU A 127 7.43 -11.24 -4.60
N PRO A 128 7.05 -11.71 -5.80
CA PRO A 128 7.94 -11.66 -6.95
C PRO A 128 8.11 -10.20 -7.37
N CYS A 129 9.35 -9.72 -7.47
CA CYS A 129 9.59 -8.35 -7.93
C CYS A 129 9.67 -8.24 -9.45
N THR A 130 9.82 -9.37 -10.16
CA THR A 130 9.86 -9.45 -11.63
C THR A 130 8.86 -10.47 -12.17
N LYS A 131 8.56 -10.39 -13.47
CA LYS A 131 7.75 -11.41 -14.17
C LYS A 131 8.35 -12.82 -14.15
N PHE A 132 9.63 -12.96 -13.82
CA PHE A 132 10.32 -14.24 -13.73
C PHE A 132 10.24 -14.89 -12.34
N GLY A 133 9.55 -14.24 -11.40
CA GLY A 133 9.39 -14.78 -10.04
C GLY A 133 10.62 -14.57 -9.15
N GLU A 134 11.54 -13.70 -9.55
CA GLU A 134 12.76 -13.46 -8.79
C GLU A 134 12.50 -12.59 -7.57
N LYS A 135 13.27 -12.85 -6.52
CA LYS A 135 13.23 -12.12 -5.25
C LYS A 135 14.02 -10.82 -5.34
N ILE A 136 13.56 -9.82 -4.57
CA ILE A 136 14.21 -8.50 -4.51
C ILE A 136 15.67 -8.60 -4.05
N SER A 137 15.98 -9.46 -3.08
CA SER A 137 17.34 -9.62 -2.53
C SER A 137 18.37 -10.10 -3.56
N VAL A 138 17.95 -10.77 -4.63
CA VAL A 138 18.85 -11.14 -5.75
C VAL A 138 19.26 -9.89 -6.52
N TYR A 139 18.32 -9.01 -6.82
CA TYR A 139 18.57 -7.76 -7.55
C TYR A 139 19.35 -6.75 -6.73
N ILE A 140 19.06 -6.66 -5.42
CA ILE A 140 19.81 -5.80 -4.51
C ILE A 140 21.31 -6.14 -4.57
N ARG A 141 21.67 -7.43 -4.46
CA ARG A 141 23.08 -7.87 -4.53
C ARG A 141 23.71 -7.65 -5.90
N LYS A 142 22.93 -7.76 -6.97
CA LYS A 142 23.43 -7.70 -8.36
C LYS A 142 23.73 -6.28 -8.82
N PHE A 143 22.92 -5.30 -8.40
CA PHE A 143 22.96 -3.95 -8.97
C PHE A 143 23.50 -2.87 -8.02
N ASN A 144 23.68 -3.16 -6.73
CA ASN A 144 24.15 -2.19 -5.76
C ASN A 144 25.56 -2.51 -5.24
N PRO A 145 26.35 -1.48 -4.87
CA PRO A 145 27.59 -1.67 -4.12
C PRO A 145 27.35 -2.48 -2.84
N LEU A 146 28.39 -3.16 -2.35
CA LEU A 146 28.29 -4.08 -1.21
C LEU A 146 27.65 -3.43 0.03
N GLU A 147 28.01 -2.19 0.34
CA GLU A 147 27.49 -1.46 1.51
C GLU A 147 26.00 -1.16 1.37
N THR A 148 25.58 -0.56 0.25
CA THR A 148 24.17 -0.28 -0.07
C THR A 148 23.35 -1.57 -0.12
N ALA A 149 23.90 -2.62 -0.75
CA ALA A 149 23.24 -3.92 -0.81
C ALA A 149 23.04 -4.54 0.57
N ALA A 150 24.05 -4.47 1.44
CA ALA A 150 23.96 -4.97 2.80
C ALA A 150 22.90 -4.23 3.63
N GLU A 151 22.82 -2.90 3.50
CA GLU A 151 21.78 -2.12 4.16
C GLU A 151 20.38 -2.49 3.66
N MET A 152 20.18 -2.52 2.35
CA MET A 152 18.89 -2.85 1.76
C MET A 152 18.44 -4.28 2.11
N ILE A 153 19.35 -5.24 2.13
CA ILE A 153 19.05 -6.63 2.55
C ILE A 153 18.60 -6.66 4.02
N ARG A 154 19.31 -5.96 4.92
CA ARG A 154 18.91 -5.89 6.33
C ARG A 154 17.50 -5.33 6.49
N LEU A 155 17.14 -4.30 5.74
CA LEU A 155 15.79 -3.72 5.77
C LEU A 155 14.74 -4.74 5.31
N VAL A 156 14.99 -5.41 4.18
CA VAL A 156 14.09 -6.43 3.63
C VAL A 156 13.90 -7.60 4.61
N GLU A 157 14.99 -8.11 5.18
CA GLU A 157 14.94 -9.21 6.16
C GLU A 157 14.20 -8.80 7.43
N HIS A 158 14.44 -7.57 7.92
CA HIS A 158 13.74 -7.05 9.09
C HIS A 158 12.23 -6.89 8.84
N GLY A 159 11.83 -6.35 7.68
CA GLY A 159 10.44 -6.26 7.27
C GLY A 159 9.75 -7.62 7.18
N HIS A 160 10.42 -8.60 6.56
CA HIS A 160 9.92 -9.98 6.47
C HIS A 160 9.71 -10.62 7.86
N LEU A 161 10.68 -10.48 8.76
CA LEU A 161 10.56 -10.99 10.13
C LEU A 161 9.38 -10.36 10.87
N ARG A 162 9.19 -9.04 10.77
CA ARG A 162 8.02 -8.35 11.35
C ARG A 162 6.71 -8.93 10.83
N HIS A 163 6.60 -9.14 9.52
CA HIS A 163 5.43 -9.74 8.89
C HIS A 163 5.15 -11.17 9.41
N VAL A 164 6.16 -12.04 9.41
CA VAL A 164 6.03 -13.43 9.88
C VAL A 164 5.65 -13.48 11.36
N MET A 165 6.23 -12.63 12.21
CA MET A 165 5.87 -12.55 13.62
C MET A 165 4.43 -12.08 13.82
N ALA A 166 3.97 -11.08 13.06
CA ALA A 166 2.59 -10.62 13.10
C ALA A 166 1.60 -11.75 12.75
N LEU A 167 1.88 -12.54 11.71
CA LEU A 167 1.05 -13.69 11.33
C LEU A 167 1.00 -14.76 12.44
N LYS A 168 2.14 -15.06 13.07
CA LYS A 168 2.20 -16.03 14.19
C LYS A 168 1.37 -15.56 15.39
N ILE A 169 1.48 -14.29 15.76
CA ILE A 169 0.70 -13.68 16.86
C ILE A 169 -0.79 -13.76 16.54
N GLN A 170 -1.20 -13.34 15.33
CA GLN A 170 -2.59 -13.41 14.88
C GLN A 170 -3.14 -14.85 14.94
N GLY A 171 -2.35 -15.84 14.52
CA GLY A 171 -2.71 -17.25 14.61
C GLY A 171 -2.99 -17.71 16.04
N ARG A 172 -2.11 -17.36 16.98
CA ARG A 172 -2.30 -17.68 18.42
C ARG A 172 -3.55 -17.00 18.99
N VAL A 173 -3.77 -15.72 18.67
CA VAL A 173 -4.96 -14.97 19.12
C VAL A 173 -6.24 -15.62 18.59
N ARG A 174 -6.30 -16.00 17.31
CA ARG A 174 -7.47 -16.70 16.74
C ARG A 174 -7.77 -18.01 17.46
N ILE A 175 -6.75 -18.82 17.74
CA ILE A 175 -6.91 -20.09 18.48
C ILE A 175 -7.42 -19.82 19.91
N MET A 176 -6.87 -18.83 20.60
CA MET A 176 -7.30 -18.44 21.95
C MET A 176 -8.78 -18.03 21.97
N LEU A 177 -9.18 -17.14 21.04
CA LEU A 177 -10.57 -16.69 20.93
C LEU A 177 -11.52 -17.85 20.58
N ALA A 178 -11.12 -18.75 19.69
CA ALA A 178 -11.90 -19.94 19.35
C ALA A 178 -12.09 -20.86 20.57
N ARG A 179 -11.02 -21.11 21.34
CA ARG A 179 -11.10 -21.90 22.59
C ARG A 179 -12.02 -21.26 23.61
N ARG A 180 -11.91 -19.95 23.82
CA ARG A 180 -12.80 -19.19 24.73
C ARG A 180 -14.25 -19.28 24.28
N ARG A 181 -14.53 -19.16 22.99
CA ARG A 181 -15.88 -19.30 22.43
C ARG A 181 -16.46 -20.70 22.66
N VAL A 182 -15.68 -21.76 22.43
CA VAL A 182 -16.10 -23.14 22.71
C VAL A 182 -16.38 -23.34 24.19
N HIS A 183 -15.55 -22.78 25.07
CA HIS A 183 -15.75 -22.85 26.52
C HIS A 183 -17.06 -22.18 26.95
N LEU A 184 -17.34 -20.95 26.46
CA LEU A 184 -18.59 -20.23 26.77
C LEU A 184 -19.84 -20.93 26.21
N ILE A 185 -19.76 -21.59 25.06
CA ILE A 185 -20.87 -22.39 24.52
C ILE A 185 -21.13 -23.63 25.40
N ARG A 186 -20.07 -24.25 25.92
CA ARG A 186 -20.18 -25.43 26.79
C ARG A 186 -20.69 -25.08 28.18
N ASN A 187 -20.37 -23.90 28.69
CA ASN A 187 -20.74 -23.43 30.04
C ASN A 187 -21.45 -22.06 29.96
N PRO A 188 -22.73 -22.02 29.55
CA PRO A 188 -23.47 -20.77 29.35
C PRO A 188 -23.77 -20.01 30.65
N ASP A 189 -23.82 -20.70 31.80
CA ASP A 189 -24.28 -20.14 33.07
C ASP A 189 -23.15 -19.64 34.00
N GLY A 190 -21.89 -19.66 33.55
CA GLY A 190 -20.79 -18.96 34.24
C GLY A 190 -20.57 -19.35 35.70
N GLY A 191 -20.80 -20.62 36.05
CA GLY A 191 -20.43 -21.16 37.36
C GLY A 191 -18.92 -21.05 37.55
N THR A 192 -18.49 -20.18 38.46
CA THR A 192 -17.12 -20.09 38.98
C THR A 192 -16.77 -21.39 39.69
N GLU A 193 -16.28 -22.38 38.95
CA GLU A 193 -15.51 -23.46 39.56
C GLU A 193 -14.08 -22.96 39.76
N GLU A 194 -13.74 -22.68 41.02
CA GLU A 194 -12.38 -22.55 41.50
C GLU A 194 -11.64 -23.87 41.21
N GLY A 195 -10.98 -23.93 40.05
CA GLY A 195 -10.24 -25.10 39.59
C GLY A 195 -8.92 -24.67 38.97
N GLY A 196 -7.89 -24.62 39.81
CA GLY A 196 -6.46 -24.42 39.54
C GLY A 196 -6.04 -24.21 38.07
N PHE A 197 -5.89 -22.95 37.68
CA PHE A 197 -5.04 -22.57 36.56
C PHE A 197 -3.60 -22.52 37.10
N THR A 198 -2.81 -23.57 36.90
CA THR A 198 -1.37 -23.53 37.22
C THR A 198 -0.70 -22.52 36.28
N GLU A 199 -0.10 -21.49 36.87
CA GLU A 199 0.55 -20.32 36.26
C GLU A 199 1.83 -20.62 35.43
N GLU A 200 1.98 -21.79 34.81
CA GLU A 200 3.24 -22.13 34.09
C GLU A 200 3.32 -21.61 32.64
N GLY A 201 2.45 -20.67 32.23
CA GLY A 201 2.39 -20.21 30.84
C GLY A 201 2.52 -18.70 30.59
N ASN A 202 2.65 -17.87 31.63
CA ASN A 202 2.47 -16.42 31.52
C ASN A 202 3.75 -15.56 31.59
N GLU A 203 4.94 -16.14 31.71
CA GLU A 203 6.17 -15.32 31.86
C GLU A 203 6.82 -14.83 30.54
N GLU A 204 6.42 -15.29 29.35
CA GLU A 204 7.13 -14.90 28.11
C GLU A 204 6.51 -13.76 27.29
N VAL A 205 5.40 -13.13 27.72
CA VAL A 205 4.77 -12.02 26.96
C VAL A 205 5.09 -10.64 27.56
N ALA A 206 5.89 -10.57 28.62
CA ALA A 206 6.21 -9.33 29.32
C ALA A 206 7.67 -8.87 29.16
N ILE A 207 8.33 -9.07 28.02
CA ILE A 207 9.54 -8.29 27.67
C ILE A 207 9.55 -8.00 26.17
N ALA A 208 9.32 -6.74 25.81
CA ALA A 208 9.91 -6.00 24.67
C ALA A 208 8.95 -4.89 24.16
N ILE A 209 8.45 -4.03 25.05
CA ILE A 209 8.04 -2.67 24.65
C ILE A 209 8.64 -1.71 25.68
N GLY A 210 9.72 -1.04 25.29
CA GLY A 210 10.35 0.06 26.02
C GLY A 210 11.60 -0.34 26.80
N THR A 211 12.80 -0.01 26.30
CA THR A 211 13.54 1.22 26.63
C THR A 211 15.00 1.07 26.18
N GLU A 212 15.41 1.77 25.12
CA GLU A 212 16.80 2.21 24.97
C GLU A 212 16.78 3.70 24.64
N GLN A 213 16.66 4.51 25.69
CA GLN A 213 17.34 5.80 25.77
C GLN A 213 18.42 5.63 26.84
N THR A 214 19.68 5.65 26.41
CA THR A 214 20.83 6.37 27.00
C THR A 214 22.00 6.23 26.06
#